data_AF-A0A2X3XEH8-F1
#
_entry.id   AF-A0A2X3XEH8-F1
#
_cell.length_a   1.000
_cell.length_b   1.000
_cell.length_c   1.000
_cell.angle_alpha   90.00
_cell.angle_beta   90.00
_cell.angle_gamma   90.00
#
_symmetry.space_group_name_H-M   'P 1'
#
loop_
_entity.id
_entity.type
_entity.pdbx_description
1 polymer ?
#
loop_
_entity_poly.entity_id
_entity_poly.type
_entity_poly.pdbx_seq_one_letter_code
_entity_poly.pdbx_strand_id
1 'polypeptide(L)' 'MNKFLRAIFILVILTMLSAAIIQIFLPHLLGEKSAYGLSIHWQREIGFWNLAILPLLLAVKLKYD' A
#
# COMPACT_ATOMS: atom_id res chain seq x y z
N MET A 1 3.75 8.93 19.18
CA MET A 1 4.92 8.36 18.46
C MET A 1 6.03 9.40 18.43
N ASN A 2 7.31 8.99 18.41
CA ASN A 2 8.37 9.99 18.21
C ASN A 2 8.29 10.61 16.80
N LYS A 3 8.88 11.79 16.60
CA LYS A 3 8.76 12.55 15.33
C LYS A 3 9.23 11.75 14.11
N PHE A 4 10.32 11.01 14.26
CA PHE A 4 10.89 10.20 13.19
C PHE A 4 9.95 9.06 12.77
N LEU A 5 9.44 8.31 13.75
CA LEU A 5 8.51 7.21 13.52
C LEU A 5 7.19 7.73 12.92
N ARG A 6 6.69 8.88 13.36
CA ARG A 6 5.49 9.52 12.78
C ARG A 6 5.66 9.81 11.29
N ALA A 7 6.82 10.35 10.90
CA ALA A 7 7.13 10.64 9.50
C ALA A 7 7.18 9.35 8.66
N ILE A 8 7.89 8.32 9.14
CA ILE A 8 7.95 7.00 8.45
C ILE A 8 6.54 6.41 8.31
N PHE A 9 5.73 6.49 9.35
CA PHE A 9 4.40 5.90 9.34
C PHE A 9 3.48 6.57 8.30
N ILE A 10 3.56 7.90 8.17
CA ILE A 10 2.87 8.64 7.12
C ILE A 10 3.37 8.22 5.73
N LEU A 11 4.69 8.08 5.56
CA LEU A 11 5.27 7.61 4.29
C LEU A 11 4.76 6.22 3.92
N VAL A 12 4.67 5.29 4.86
CA VAL A 12 4.12 3.94 4.64
C VAL A 12 2.66 3.99 4.17
N ILE A 13 1.83 4.81 4.81
CA ILE A 13 0.43 4.99 4.40
C ILE A 13 0.35 5.51 2.95
N LEU A 14 1.17 6.51 2.61
CA LEU A 14 1.19 7.10 1.27
C LEU A 14 1.69 6.11 0.20
N THR A 15 2.74 5.35 0.50
CA THR A 15 3.28 4.36 -0.44
C THR A 15 2.31 3.19 -0.63
N MET A 16 1.66 2.70 0.43
CA MET A 16 0.65 1.66 0.32
C MET A 16 -0.59 2.11 -0.46
N LEU A 17 -1.07 3.33 -0.23
CA LEU A 17 -2.18 3.89 -1.00
C LEU A 17 -1.83 4.03 -2.48
N SER A 18 -0.64 4.56 -2.79
CA SER A 18 -0.18 4.71 -4.17
C SER A 18 -0.01 3.35 -4.85
N ALA A 19 0.57 2.37 -4.14
CA ALA A 19 0.71 0.99 -4.62
C ALA A 19 -0.66 0.36 -4.91
N ALA A 20 -1.64 0.52 -4.01
CA ALA A 20 -2.99 0.02 -4.21
C ALA A 20 -3.64 0.59 -5.48
N ILE A 21 -3.55 1.90 -5.69
CA ILE A 21 -4.08 2.57 -6.89
C ILE A 21 -3.43 2.00 -8.15
N ILE A 22 -2.10 1.91 -8.20
CA ILE A 22 -1.39 1.40 -9.38
C ILE A 22 -1.73 -0.08 -9.62
N GLN A 23 -1.77 -0.90 -8.59
CA GLN A 23 -2.10 -2.33 -8.68
C GLN A 23 -3.52 -2.59 -9.20
N ILE A 24 -4.49 -1.76 -8.81
CA ILE A 24 -5.88 -1.93 -9.22
C ILE A 24 -6.10 -1.44 -10.66
N PHE A 25 -5.61 -0.24 -10.99
CA PHE A 25 -5.93 0.45 -12.24
C PHE A 25 -4.87 0.31 -13.32
N LEU A 26 -3.59 0.18 -12.95
CA LEU A 26 -2.44 0.12 -13.85
C LEU A 26 -1.51 -1.08 -13.53
N PRO A 27 -2.04 -2.31 -13.40
CA PRO A 27 -1.27 -3.47 -12.91
C PRO A 27 -0.06 -3.82 -13.78
N HIS A 28 -0.05 -3.42 -15.05
CA HIS A 28 1.08 -3.64 -15.95
C HIS A 28 2.35 -2.90 -15.50
N LEU A 29 2.21 -1.71 -14.91
CA LEU A 29 3.35 -0.90 -14.45
C LEU A 29 4.17 -1.57 -13.34
N LEU A 30 3.52 -2.42 -12.54
CA LEU A 30 4.14 -3.15 -11.43
C LEU A 30 4.34 -4.64 -11.73
N GLY A 31 3.48 -5.22 -12.58
CA GLY A 31 3.49 -6.64 -12.92
C GLY A 31 4.73 -7.06 -13.71
N GLU A 32 5.19 -6.26 -14.69
CA GLU A 32 6.36 -6.61 -15.51
C GLU A 32 7.65 -6.76 -14.70
N LYS A 33 7.76 -6.02 -13.60
CA LYS A 33 8.92 -6.04 -12.70
C LYS A 33 8.73 -6.93 -11.48
N SER A 34 7.58 -7.60 -11.35
CA SER A 34 7.27 -8.42 -10.19
C SER A 34 7.87 -9.82 -10.34
N ALA A 35 8.24 -10.44 -9.21
CA ALA A 35 8.70 -11.83 -9.17
C ALA A 35 7.68 -12.83 -9.72
N TYR A 36 6.40 -12.44 -9.76
CA TYR A 36 5.27 -13.25 -10.22
C TYR A 36 4.87 -12.93 -11.67
N GLY A 37 5.63 -12.05 -12.36
CA GLY A 37 5.31 -11.58 -13.70
C GLY A 37 4.02 -10.76 -13.78
N LEU A 38 3.53 -10.57 -15.00
CA LEU A 38 2.34 -9.76 -15.31
C LEU A 38 1.04 -10.55 -15.09
N SER A 39 0.80 -10.99 -13.85
CA SER A 39 -0.49 -11.55 -13.45
C SER A 39 -1.44 -10.45 -13.00
N ILE A 40 -2.30 -9.97 -13.90
CA ILE A 40 -3.21 -8.83 -13.67
C ILE A 40 -4.13 -9.06 -12.46
N HIS A 41 -4.72 -10.25 -12.35
CA HIS A 41 -5.63 -10.58 -11.25
C HIS A 41 -4.90 -10.63 -9.90
N TRP A 42 -3.69 -11.17 -9.88
CA TRP A 42 -2.84 -11.18 -8.69
C TRP A 42 -2.45 -9.77 -8.24
N GLN A 43 -2.05 -8.89 -9.17
CA GLN A 43 -1.76 -7.50 -8.85
C GLN A 43 -2.97 -6.80 -8.22
N ARG A 44 -4.17 -6.98 -8.79
CA ARG A 44 -5.41 -6.42 -8.22
C ARG A 44 -5.71 -6.95 -6.83
N GLU A 45 -5.49 -8.24 -6.59
CA GLU A 45 -5.65 -8.84 -5.28
C GLU A 45 -4.72 -8.17 -4.24
N ILE A 46 -3.44 -7.99 -4.57
CA ILE A 46 -2.49 -7.26 -3.71
C ILE A 46 -2.98 -5.82 -3.46
N GLY A 47 -3.52 -5.16 -4.49
CA GLY A 47 -4.10 -3.82 -4.34
C GLY A 47 -5.24 -3.75 -3.34
N PHE A 48 -6.16 -4.73 -3.36
CA PHE A 48 -7.23 -4.82 -2.37
C PHE A 48 -6.72 -5.15 -0.96
N TRP A 49 -5.71 -6.02 -0.84
CA TRP A 49 -5.05 -6.27 0.46
C TRP A 49 -4.43 -4.98 1.03
N ASN A 50 -3.77 -4.18 0.19
CA ASN A 50 -3.24 -2.87 0.60
C ASN A 50 -4.36 -1.95 1.10
N LEU A 51 -5.50 -1.86 0.39
CA LEU A 51 -6.66 -1.08 0.84
C LEU A 51 -7.24 -1.56 2.16
N ALA A 52 -7.30 -2.88 2.39
CA ALA A 52 -7.83 -3.45 3.63
C ALA A 52 -6.94 -3.12 4.85
N ILE A 53 -5.63 -2.98 4.65
CA ILE A 53 -4.68 -2.67 5.73
C ILE A 53 -4.65 -1.16 6.07
N LEU A 54 -4.95 -0.27 5.12
CA LEU A 54 -4.90 1.18 5.34
C LEU A 54 -5.74 1.67 6.53
N PRO A 55 -7.00 1.22 6.75
CA PRO A 55 -7.78 1.58 7.94
C PRO A 55 -7.09 1.19 9.26
N LEU A 56 -6.43 0.04 9.30
CA LEU A 56 -5.70 -0.42 10.49
C LEU A 56 -4.52 0.50 10.77
N LEU A 57 -3.75 0.87 9.74
CA LEU A 57 -2.64 1.82 9.88
C LEU A 57 -3.15 3.19 10.34
N LEU A 58 -4.22 3.70 9.74
CA LEU A 58 -4.83 4.96 10.16
C LEU A 58 -5.28 4.90 11.63
N ALA A 59 -5.92 3.82 12.06
CA ALA A 59 -6.35 3.65 13.44
C ALA A 59 -5.17 3.62 14.42
N VAL A 60 -4.08 2.92 14.08
CA VAL A 60 -2.83 2.91 14.87
C VAL A 60 -2.24 4.31 14.94
N LYS A 61 -2.11 5.01 13.81
CA LYS A 61 -1.61 6.38 13.78
C LYS A 61 -2.44 7.29 14.67
N LEU A 62 -3.77 7.21 14.61
CA LEU A 62 -4.68 8.04 15.43
C LEU A 62 -4.59 7.73 16.93
N LYS A 63 -4.42 6.45 17.30
CA LYS A 63 -4.33 6.03 18.71
C LYS A 63 -3.01 6.44 19.36
N TYR A 64 -1.92 6.39 18.61
CA TYR A 64 -0.56 6.59 19.13
C TYR A 64 0.07 7.92 18.72
N ASP A 65 -0.64 8.79 18.00
CA ASP A 65 -0.24 10.18 17.74
C ASP A 65 -0.42 11.08 18.97
#